data_AF-A0A4P6MVU2-F1
#
_entry.id   AF-A0A4P6MVU2-F1
#
_cell.length_a   1.000
_cell.length_b   1.000
_cell.length_c   1.000
_cell.angle_alpha   90.00
_cell.angle_beta   90.00
_cell.angle_gamma   90.00
#
_symmetry.space_group_name_H-M   'P 1'
#
loop_
_entity.id
_entity.type
_entity.pdbx_description
1 polymer ?
#
loop_
_entity_poly.entity_id
_entity_poly.type
_entity_poly.pdbx_seq_one_letter_code
_entity_poly.pdbx_strand_id
1 'polypeptide(L)' 'MTDHHEQMVRGFLDALHVSDPDFAVLTEGLLAEDARYVPLLPLRAPVRGRAAIRMTLERHYE' A
#
# COMPACT_ATOMS: atom_id res chain seq x y z
N MET A 1 9.56 -20.79 1.51
CA MET A 1 8.36 -20.04 1.04
C MET A 1 7.93 -18.94 2.01
N THR A 2 8.30 -19.01 3.29
CA THR A 2 8.04 -17.98 4.32
C THR A 2 8.87 -16.71 4.14
N ASP A 3 10.16 -16.85 3.84
CA ASP A 3 11.10 -15.71 3.84
C ASP A 3 10.76 -14.59 2.83
N HIS A 4 10.26 -14.95 1.64
CA HIS A 4 9.91 -13.96 0.62
C HIS A 4 8.69 -13.11 1.00
N HIS A 5 7.66 -13.75 1.58
CA HIS A 5 6.48 -13.04 2.06
C HIS A 5 6.81 -12.17 3.27
N GLU A 6 7.65 -12.67 4.18
CA GLU A 6 8.14 -11.89 5.32
C GLU A 6 8.93 -10.67 4.87
N GLN A 7 9.82 -10.80 3.88
CA GLN A 7 10.56 -9.69 3.31
C GLN A 7 9.65 -8.63 2.67
N MET A 8 8.61 -9.04 1.93
CA MET A 8 7.63 -8.11 1.37
C MET A 8 6.88 -7.34 2.46
N VAL A 9 6.38 -8.06 3.47
CA VAL A 9 5.60 -7.44 4.56
C VAL A 9 6.48 -6.48 5.36
N ARG A 10 7.73 -6.88 5.65
CA ARG A 10 8.68 -6.03 6.37
C ARG A 10 9.04 -4.79 5.56
N GLY A 11 9.34 -4.93 4.27
CA GLY A 11 9.62 -3.80 3.39
C GLY A 11 8.44 -2.83 3.28
N PHE A 12 7.21 -3.34 3.25
CA PHE A 12 6.00 -2.52 3.29
C PHE A 12 5.88 -1.73 4.60
N LEU A 13 6.07 -2.39 5.74
CA LEU A 13 5.95 -1.74 7.06
C LEU A 13 7.07 -0.72 7.29
N ASP A 14 8.31 -1.04 6.90
CA ASP A 14 9.46 -0.14 7.03
C ASP A 14 9.25 1.14 6.21
N ALA A 15 8.74 1.02 4.98
CA ALA A 15 8.42 2.16 4.13
C ALA A 15 7.25 3.00 4.65
N LEU A 16 6.28 2.37 5.36
CA LEU A 16 5.16 3.07 5.99
C LEU A 16 5.55 3.77 7.30
N HIS A 17 6.60 3.32 7.99
CA HIS A 17 7.00 3.83 9.31
C HIS A 17 7.85 5.12 9.26
N VAL A 18 8.25 5.56 8.07
CA VAL A 18 8.97 6.82 7.86
C VAL A 18 8.00 7.99 8.01
N SER A 19 8.44 9.12 8.58
CA SER A 19 7.61 10.31 8.81
C SER A 19 6.98 10.91 7.55
N ASP A 20 7.51 10.59 6.38
CA ASP A 20 7.02 10.99 5.05
C ASP A 20 7.14 9.79 4.10
N PRO A 21 6.15 8.87 4.10
CA PRO A 21 6.22 7.63 3.33
C PRO A 21 6.06 7.90 1.82
N ASP A 22 7.02 7.41 1.03
CA ASP A 22 6.91 7.45 -0.44
C ASP A 22 5.93 6.37 -0.92
N PHE A 23 4.68 6.78 -1.14
CA PHE A 23 3.63 5.89 -1.63
C PHE A 23 3.84 5.42 -3.07
N ALA A 24 4.68 6.08 -3.87
CA ALA A 24 5.04 5.58 -5.18
C ALA A 24 5.89 4.31 -5.06
N VAL A 25 6.89 4.29 -4.17
CA VAL A 25 7.71 3.09 -3.91
C VAL A 25 6.85 1.94 -3.35
N LEU A 26 5.99 2.24 -2.37
CA LEU A 26 5.08 1.26 -1.75
C LEU A 26 4.14 0.62 -2.75
N THR A 27 3.64 1.38 -3.71
CA THR A 27 2.66 0.86 -4.65
C THR A 27 3.32 0.24 -5.87
N GLU A 28 4.35 0.87 -6.45
CA GLU A 28 5.00 0.43 -7.71
C GLU A 28 5.82 -0.84 -7.57
N GLY A 29 6.51 -1.03 -6.44
CA GLY A 29 7.34 -2.21 -6.20
C GLY A 29 6.62 -3.40 -5.57
N LEU A 30 5.50 -3.17 -4.85
CA LEU A 30 4.89 -4.19 -3.99
C LEU A 30 3.47 -4.58 -4.40
N LEU A 31 2.80 -3.81 -5.26
CA LEU A 31 1.44 -4.11 -5.71
C LEU A 31 1.41 -4.55 -7.18
N ALA A 32 0.61 -5.58 -7.45
CA ALA A 32 0.20 -5.93 -8.80
C ALA A 32 -0.60 -4.79 -9.45
N GLU A 33 -0.59 -4.74 -10.78
CA GLU A 33 -1.28 -3.68 -11.55
C GLU A 33 -2.79 -3.62 -11.22
N ASP A 34 -3.41 -4.78 -11.02
CA ASP A 34 -4.84 -4.96 -10.70
C ASP A 34 -5.14 -5.11 -9.20
N ALA A 35 -4.18 -4.75 -8.34
CA ALA A 35 -4.30 -4.88 -6.89
C ALA A 35 -5.58 -4.24 -6.34
N ARG A 36 -6.04 -4.77 -5.20
CA ARG A 36 -7.23 -4.30 -4.49
C ARG A 36 -6.88 -3.90 -3.07
N TYR A 37 -7.31 -2.71 -2.68
CA TYR A 37 -7.16 -2.18 -1.34
C TYR A 37 -8.53 -2.02 -0.69
N VAL A 38 -8.68 -2.58 0.51
CA VAL A 38 -9.88 -2.42 1.34
C VAL A 38 -9.49 -1.58 2.55
N PRO A 39 -9.93 -0.31 2.62
CA PRO A 39 -9.68 0.51 3.79
C PRO A 39 -10.32 -0.11 5.04
N LEU A 40 -9.61 -0.09 6.17
CA LEU A 40 -10.14 -0.59 7.44
C LEU A 40 -11.18 0.36 8.08
N LEU A 41 -11.32 1.57 7.54
CA LEU A 41 -12.35 2.51 7.95
C LEU A 41 -13.73 2.02 7.46
N PRO A 42 -14.76 2.00 8.32
CA PRO A 42 -16.06 1.46 7.95
C PRO A 42 -16.65 2.21 6.75
N LEU A 43 -17.27 1.43 5.85
CA LEU A 43 -18.12 1.90 4.73
C LEU A 43 -17.41 2.47 3.49
N ARG A 44 -16.11 2.26 3.29
CA ARG A 44 -15.47 2.61 2.00
C ARG A 44 -15.50 1.44 1.02
N ALA A 45 -15.87 1.74 -0.23
CA ALA A 45 -15.78 0.78 -1.32
C ALA A 45 -14.31 0.37 -1.56
N PRO A 46 -14.05 -0.90 -1.94
CA PRO A 46 -12.70 -1.33 -2.31
C PRO A 46 -12.15 -0.50 -3.46
N VAL A 47 -10.89 -0.09 -3.34
CA VAL A 47 -10.16 0.61 -4.39
C VAL A 47 -9.44 -0.42 -5.26
N ARG A 48 -9.50 -0.26 -6.58
CA ARG A 48 -8.86 -1.17 -7.54
C ARG A 48 -7.84 -0.44 -8.37
N GLY A 49 -6.74 -1.13 -8.66
CA GLY A 49 -5.66 -0.62 -9.49
C GLY A 49 -4.65 0.16 -8.68
N ARG A 50 -3.38 -0.12 -8.92
CA ARG A 50 -2.25 0.44 -8.16
C ARG A 50 -2.26 1.97 -8.05
N ALA A 51 -2.54 2.67 -9.16
CA ALA A 51 -2.59 4.13 -9.18
C ALA A 51 -3.68 4.71 -8.27
N ALA A 52 -4.86 4.08 -8.25
CA ALA A 52 -5.98 4.53 -7.41
C ALA A 52 -5.70 4.24 -5.92
N ILE A 53 -5.01 3.13 -5.63
CA ILE A 53 -4.56 2.80 -4.27
C ILE A 53 -3.57 3.85 -3.78
N ARG A 54 -2.57 4.23 -4.59
CA ARG A 54 -1.59 5.27 -4.25
C ARG A 54 -2.27 6.58 -3.84
N MET A 55 -3.14 7.10 -4.70
CA MET A 55 -3.89 8.34 -4.42
C MET A 55 -4.73 8.27 -3.14
N THR A 56 -5.26 7.08 -2.83
CA THR A 56 -6.06 6.89 -1.60
C THR A 56 -5.19 6.93 -0.35
N LEU A 57 -4.01 6.32 -0.40
CA LEU A 57 -3.06 6.31 0.72
C LEU A 57 -2.49 7.71 0.98
N GLU A 58 -2.10 8.42 -0.09
CA GLU A 58 -1.63 9.82 -0.01
C GLU A 58 -2.66 10.71 0.68
N ARG A 59 -3.93 10.64 0.28
CA ARG A 59 -5.03 11.41 0.89
C ARG A 59 -5.31 11.06 2.36
N HIS A 60 -4.91 9.88 2.84
CA HIS A 60 -5.11 9.49 4.25
C HIS A 60 -3.99 9.99 5.17
N TYR A 61 -2.86 10.41 4.61
CA TYR A 61 -1.70 10.91 5.36
C TYR A 61 -1.60 12.44 5.40
N GLU A 62 -2.39 13.15 4.59
CA GLU A 62 -2.72 14.58 4.77
C GLU A 62 -3.73 14.82 5.90
#